data_AF-A0A348UW80-F1
#
_entry.id   AF-A0A348UW80-F1
#
_cell.length_a   1.000
_cell.length_b   1.000
_cell.length_c   1.000
_cell.angle_alpha   90.00
_cell.angle_beta   90.00
_cell.angle_gamma   90.00
#
_symmetry.space_group_name_H-M   'P 1'
#
loop_
_entity.id
_entity.type
_entity.pdbx_description
1 polymer ?
#
loop_
_entity_poly.entity_id
_entity_poly.type
_entity_poly.pdbx_seq_one_letter_code
_entity_poly.pdbx_strand_id
1 'polypeptide(L)'
;MTSINNIQGITPIPGTQSTQVSQSSKTQGFESLLNSALEKTQELEEGTQTGELSEIPALEFDIQTVSDIVTDKTDKLLTSLESYASQLHDTSVFLKDIEPILEGLNTDAASLLEETLSLGEDDQELIDIATSTAITAKTEYLKFQRGDYL
;
A
#
# COMPACT_ATOMS: atom_id res chain seq x y z
N MET A 1 -5.70 -38.95 -10.29
CA MET A 1 -4.95 -38.38 -9.17
C MET A 1 -3.59 -39.05 -9.14
N THR A 2 -2.42 -38.45 -9.33
CA THR A 2 -1.99 -37.08 -9.65
C THR A 2 -0.60 -37.27 -10.26
N SER A 3 -0.33 -36.66 -11.41
CA SER A 3 0.95 -36.76 -12.13
C SER A 3 2.02 -35.91 -11.45
N ILE A 4 3.18 -36.48 -11.14
CA ILE A 4 4.36 -35.76 -10.65
C ILE A 4 5.48 -35.93 -11.70
N ASN A 5 5.85 -34.84 -12.35
CA ASN A 5 6.98 -34.82 -13.30
C ASN A 5 8.30 -34.76 -12.52
N ASN A 6 9.21 -35.68 -12.81
CA ASN A 6 10.56 -35.77 -12.25
C ASN A 6 11.57 -35.41 -13.35
N ILE A 7 12.22 -34.25 -13.27
CA ILE A 7 13.24 -33.81 -14.23
C ILE A 7 14.60 -34.21 -13.67
N GLN A 8 15.21 -35.26 -14.22
CA GLN A 8 16.62 -35.57 -14.02
C GLN A 8 17.35 -35.51 -15.35
N GLY A 9 18.37 -34.65 -15.45
CA GLY A 9 19.32 -34.71 -16.55
C GLY A 9 20.07 -33.41 -16.81
N ILE A 10 21.16 -33.15 -16.08
CA ILE A 10 22.28 -32.36 -16.59
C ILE A 10 23.59 -33.11 -16.30
N THR A 11 24.36 -33.35 -17.36
CA THR A 11 25.62 -34.09 -17.38
C THR A 11 26.80 -33.16 -17.10
N PRO A 12 27.77 -33.52 -16.25
CA PRO A 12 29.05 -32.82 -16.16
C PRO A 12 30.18 -33.59 -16.85
N ILE A 13 31.01 -32.87 -17.60
CA ILE A 13 32.39 -33.25 -17.97
C ILE A 13 33.19 -31.96 -18.06
N PRO A 14 34.43 -31.90 -17.52
CA PRO A 14 35.55 -32.49 -18.26
C PRO A 14 36.73 -33.03 -17.41
N GLY A 15 37.47 -33.98 -17.99
CA GLY A 15 38.77 -34.47 -17.52
C GLY A 15 39.92 -34.06 -18.47
N THR A 16 40.85 -33.29 -17.90
CA THR A 16 42.32 -33.17 -18.06
C THR A 16 43.12 -33.78 -19.22
N GLN A 17 44.15 -33.02 -19.66
CA GLN A 17 45.61 -33.33 -19.85
C GLN A 17 46.19 -32.61 -21.11
N SER A 18 47.45 -32.16 -21.28
CA SER A 18 48.70 -32.12 -20.48
C SER A 18 49.71 -31.17 -21.19
N THR A 19 50.46 -30.41 -20.37
CA THR A 19 51.83 -29.84 -20.45
C THR A 19 52.62 -29.70 -21.77
N GLN A 20 53.21 -28.51 -22.02
CA GLN A 20 54.68 -28.30 -22.05
C GLN A 20 55.08 -26.81 -22.05
N VAL A 21 56.00 -26.43 -21.16
CA VAL A 21 56.62 -25.10 -21.04
C VAL A 21 58.02 -25.13 -21.65
N SER A 22 58.43 -24.05 -22.33
CA SER A 22 59.86 -23.67 -22.44
C SER A 22 59.98 -22.15 -22.60
N GLN A 23 60.72 -21.54 -21.65
CA GLN A 23 60.94 -20.11 -21.47
C GLN A 23 62.01 -19.57 -22.42
N SER A 24 61.85 -18.33 -22.89
CA SER A 24 62.95 -17.35 -22.80
C SER A 24 62.48 -15.89 -22.99
N SER A 25 62.79 -15.09 -21.96
CA SER A 25 63.15 -13.66 -21.99
C SER A 25 62.17 -12.62 -22.55
N LYS A 26 61.39 -11.99 -21.66
CA LYS A 26 61.72 -10.65 -21.10
C LYS A 26 60.78 -10.32 -19.93
N THR A 27 61.38 -10.26 -18.74
CA THR A 27 60.76 -9.97 -17.45
C THR A 27 60.36 -8.49 -17.40
N GLN A 28 59.09 -8.18 -17.66
CA GLN A 28 58.53 -6.83 -17.46
C GLN A 28 57.00 -6.87 -17.28
N GLY A 29 56.49 -7.90 -16.61
CA GLY A 29 55.05 -8.09 -16.47
C GLY A 29 54.58 -7.79 -15.05
N PHE A 30 54.90 -8.68 -14.12
CA PHE A 30 54.18 -8.71 -12.85
C PHE A 30 54.69 -7.70 -11.80
N GLU A 31 56.00 -7.61 -11.58
CA GLU A 31 56.59 -6.66 -10.61
C GLU A 31 56.23 -5.20 -10.90
N SER A 32 56.26 -4.80 -12.18
CA SER A 32 55.87 -3.44 -12.58
C SER A 32 54.38 -3.19 -12.40
N LEU A 33 53.53 -4.20 -12.63
CA LEU A 33 52.09 -4.09 -12.41
C LEU A 33 51.75 -4.09 -10.92
N LEU A 34 52.47 -4.85 -10.10
CA LEU A 34 52.28 -4.92 -8.66
C LEU A 34 52.71 -3.60 -7.99
N ASN A 35 53.87 -3.07 -8.34
CA ASN A 35 54.35 -1.79 -7.81
C ASN A 35 53.45 -0.63 -8.25
N SER A 36 52.96 -0.64 -9.49
CA SER A 36 52.01 0.36 -9.98
C SER A 36 50.62 0.24 -9.31
N ALA A 37 50.20 -0.96 -8.93
CA ALA A 37 48.97 -1.18 -8.16
C ALA A 37 49.12 -0.72 -6.70
N LEU A 38 50.28 -0.94 -6.09
CA LEU A 38 50.60 -0.50 -4.72
C LEU A 38 50.70 1.03 -4.60
N GLU A 39 51.34 1.68 -5.57
CA GLU A 39 51.46 3.14 -5.61
C GLU A 39 50.08 3.80 -5.85
N LYS A 40 49.23 3.19 -6.68
CA LYS A 40 47.85 3.61 -6.92
C LYS A 40 46.91 3.46 -5.71
N THR A 41 47.21 2.56 -4.77
CA THR A 41 46.48 2.48 -3.49
C THR A 41 46.91 3.54 -2.48
N GLN A 42 48.08 4.15 -2.64
CA GLN A 42 48.63 5.11 -1.69
C GLN A 42 48.27 6.58 -2.03
N GLU A 43 47.89 6.84 -3.29
CA GLU A 43 47.36 8.16 -3.74
C GLU A 43 45.85 8.34 -3.48
N LEU A 44 45.15 7.30 -2.98
CA LEU A 44 43.72 7.37 -2.64
C LEU A 44 43.49 7.39 -1.12
N GLU A 45 44.34 8.11 -0.39
CA GLU A 45 44.09 8.53 1.01
C GLU A 45 43.55 9.98 1.02
N GLU A 46 42.66 10.32 0.08
CA GLU A 46 41.73 11.43 0.26
C GLU A 46 40.32 10.87 0.43
N GLY A 47 40.00 10.56 1.69
CA GLY A 47 38.67 10.76 2.27
C GLY A 47 37.49 10.19 1.49
N THR A 48 37.52 8.92 1.10
CA THR A 48 36.24 8.24 0.84
C THR A 48 35.71 7.75 2.17
N GLN A 49 34.90 8.60 2.81
CA GLN A 49 34.06 8.19 3.93
C GLN A 49 33.30 6.92 3.48
N THR A 50 33.64 5.78 4.07
CA THR A 50 32.77 4.61 4.01
C THR A 50 31.46 5.07 4.61
N GLY A 51 30.42 5.20 3.77
CA GLY A 51 29.09 5.57 4.22
C GLY A 51 28.69 4.60 5.32
N GLU A 52 28.66 5.12 6.55
CA GLU A 52 28.23 4.38 7.73
C GLU A 52 26.82 3.86 7.45
N LEU A 53 26.56 2.58 7.72
CA LEU A 53 25.23 2.00 7.55
C LEU A 53 24.30 2.69 8.53
N SER A 54 23.62 3.74 8.06
CA SER A 54 22.69 4.50 8.87
C SER A 54 21.45 3.65 9.15
N GLU A 55 20.96 3.71 10.38
CA GLU A 55 19.74 3.02 10.80
C GLU A 55 18.55 3.52 9.96
N ILE A 56 17.79 2.57 9.38
CA ILE A 56 16.52 2.89 8.73
C ILE A 56 15.52 3.09 9.88
N PRO A 57 14.93 4.29 10.05
CA PRO A 57 13.97 4.52 11.11
C PRO A 57 12.80 3.56 10.97
N ALA A 58 12.37 2.97 12.08
CA ALA A 58 11.21 2.09 12.10
C ALA A 58 9.97 2.88 11.65
N LEU A 59 9.20 2.29 10.74
CA LEU A 59 7.92 2.84 10.32
C LEU A 59 6.94 2.63 11.48
N GLU A 60 6.41 3.72 12.04
CA GLU A 60 5.31 3.64 13.01
C GLU A 60 4.03 3.24 12.27
N PHE A 61 3.35 2.21 12.77
CA PHE A 61 2.07 1.77 12.26
C PHE A 61 0.96 2.34 13.15
N ASP A 62 0.08 3.13 12.56
CA ASP A 62 -1.17 3.52 13.21
C ASP A 62 -2.16 2.36 13.10
N ILE A 63 -2.37 1.66 14.22
CA ILE A 63 -3.30 0.53 14.29
C ILE A 63 -4.65 1.10 14.74
N GLN A 64 -5.55 1.33 13.78
CA GLN A 64 -6.93 1.71 14.09
C GLN A 64 -7.72 0.52 14.63
N THR A 65 -8.54 0.79 15.64
CA THR A 65 -9.54 -0.16 16.13
C THR A 65 -10.78 -0.15 15.23
N VAL A 66 -11.61 -1.19 15.33
CA VAL A 66 -12.90 -1.22 14.62
C VAL A 66 -13.79 -0.06 15.05
N SER A 67 -13.79 0.30 16.35
CA SER A 67 -14.52 1.45 16.87
C SER A 67 -14.03 2.77 16.26
N ASP A 68 -12.73 2.94 16.03
CA ASP A 68 -12.20 4.12 15.34
C ASP A 68 -12.70 4.18 13.88
N ILE A 69 -12.64 3.06 13.17
CA ILE A 69 -13.11 2.95 11.78
C ILE A 69 -14.60 3.30 11.67
N VAL A 70 -15.43 2.76 12.56
CA VAL A 70 -16.87 3.03 12.57
C VAL A 70 -17.17 4.47 12.95
N THR A 71 -16.41 5.04 13.89
CA THR A 71 -16.52 6.45 14.28
C THR A 71 -16.21 7.37 13.10
N ASP A 72 -15.09 7.15 12.42
CA ASP A 72 -14.67 7.95 11.26
C ASP A 72 -15.68 7.86 10.12
N LYS A 73 -16.19 6.65 9.83
CA LYS A 73 -17.21 6.44 8.79
C LYS A 73 -18.55 7.08 9.15
N THR A 74 -18.91 7.08 10.43
CA THR A 74 -20.13 7.73 10.93
C THR A 74 -20.02 9.25 10.79
N ASP A 75 -18.89 9.84 11.20
CA ASP A 75 -18.64 11.28 11.07
C ASP A 75 -18.61 11.74 9.61
N LYS A 76 -17.95 10.96 8.74
CA LYS A 76 -17.96 11.20 7.29
C LYS A 76 -19.39 11.18 6.72
N LEU A 77 -20.20 10.20 7.13
CA LEU A 77 -21.57 10.07 6.63
C LEU A 77 -22.46 11.22 7.13
N LEU A 78 -22.33 11.63 8.39
CA LEU A 78 -23.02 12.79 8.96
C LEU A 78 -22.64 14.08 8.21
N THR A 79 -21.35 14.30 7.99
CA THR A 79 -20.86 15.46 7.23
C THR A 79 -21.42 15.48 5.80
N SER A 80 -21.50 14.30 5.17
CA SER A 80 -22.07 14.16 3.82
C SER A 80 -23.57 14.43 3.80
N LEU A 81 -24.30 14.00 4.83
CA LEU A 81 -25.74 14.29 5.01
C LEU A 81 -25.99 15.78 5.21
N GLU A 82 -25.15 16.47 5.99
CA GLU A 82 -25.26 17.92 6.20
C GLU A 82 -25.01 18.70 4.90
N SER A 83 -24.00 18.27 4.12
CA SER A 83 -23.73 18.84 2.79
C SER A 83 -24.90 18.62 1.83
N TYR A 84 -25.49 17.42 1.84
CA TYR A 84 -26.69 17.11 1.08
C TYR A 84 -27.88 18.00 1.48
N ALA A 85 -28.15 18.14 2.78
CA ALA A 85 -29.23 18.98 3.29
C ALA A 85 -29.06 20.45 2.89
N SER A 86 -27.82 20.96 2.96
CA SER A 86 -27.48 22.31 2.52
C SER A 86 -27.75 22.53 1.03
N GLN A 87 -27.40 21.56 0.18
CA GLN A 87 -27.64 21.63 -1.27
C GLN A 87 -29.12 21.51 -1.62
N LEU A 88 -29.90 20.73 -0.86
CA LEU A 88 -31.34 20.60 -1.07
C LEU A 88 -32.10 21.91 -0.79
N HIS A 89 -31.55 22.78 0.07
CA HIS A 89 -32.11 24.10 0.35
C HIS A 89 -31.64 25.19 -0.61
N ASP A 90 -30.66 24.91 -1.46
CA ASP A 90 -30.15 25.86 -2.44
C ASP A 90 -30.96 25.80 -3.75
N THR A 91 -31.70 26.88 -4.02
CA THR A 91 -32.51 27.03 -5.24
C THR A 91 -31.70 27.06 -6.54
N SER A 92 -30.37 27.18 -6.47
CA SER A 92 -29.49 27.17 -7.63
C SER A 92 -29.00 25.77 -8.02
N VAL A 93 -29.18 24.78 -7.15
CA VAL A 93 -28.79 23.38 -7.38
C VAL A 93 -29.96 22.62 -8.00
N PHE A 94 -29.72 21.89 -9.10
CA PHE A 94 -30.74 21.06 -9.70
C PHE A 94 -30.74 19.66 -9.07
N LEU A 95 -31.92 19.04 -9.05
CA LEU A 95 -32.11 17.72 -8.48
C LEU A 95 -31.22 16.63 -9.13
N LYS A 96 -30.94 16.76 -10.44
CA LYS A 96 -29.99 15.91 -11.17
C LYS A 96 -28.54 16.01 -10.67
N ASP A 97 -28.17 17.14 -10.09
CA ASP A 97 -26.81 17.37 -9.59
C ASP A 97 -26.64 16.78 -8.18
N ILE A 98 -27.75 16.51 -7.49
CA ILE A 98 -27.82 15.90 -6.15
C ILE A 98 -27.81 14.37 -6.23
N GLU A 99 -28.26 13.77 -7.35
CA GLU A 99 -28.32 12.31 -7.54
C GLU A 99 -27.00 11.58 -7.23
N PRO A 100 -25.83 12.02 -7.74
CA PRO A 100 -24.56 11.33 -7.46
C PRO A 100 -24.18 11.36 -5.98
N ILE A 101 -24.58 12.41 -5.26
CA ILE A 101 -24.30 12.55 -3.82
C ILE A 101 -25.12 11.52 -3.04
N LEU A 102 -26.39 11.32 -3.43
CA LEU A 102 -27.27 10.33 -2.81
C LEU A 102 -26.82 8.89 -3.07
N GLU A 103 -26.30 8.59 -4.26
CA GLU A 103 -25.67 7.29 -4.53
C GLU A 103 -24.45 7.06 -3.63
N GLY A 104 -23.62 8.09 -3.45
CA GLY A 104 -22.50 8.10 -2.52
C GLY A 104 -22.96 7.83 -1.08
N LEU A 105 -23.98 8.55 -0.60
CA LEU A 105 -24.57 8.37 0.72
C LEU A 105 -25.09 6.95 0.94
N ASN A 106 -25.80 6.37 -0.03
CA ASN A 106 -26.30 5.00 0.08
C ASN A 106 -25.16 3.96 0.14
N THR A 107 -24.08 4.20 -0.60
CA THR A 107 -22.89 3.34 -0.61
C THR A 107 -22.13 3.44 0.72
N ASP A 108 -21.88 4.66 1.20
CA ASP A 108 -21.23 4.91 2.49
C ASP A 108 -22.07 4.34 3.65
N ALA A 109 -23.40 4.48 3.60
CA ALA A 109 -24.31 3.89 4.58
C ALA A 109 -24.29 2.35 4.56
N ALA A 110 -24.20 1.73 3.38
CA ALA A 110 -24.05 0.28 3.29
C ALA A 110 -22.72 -0.19 3.88
N SER A 111 -21.62 0.50 3.56
CA SER A 111 -20.32 0.20 4.13
C SER A 111 -20.30 0.37 5.65
N LEU A 112 -20.90 1.45 6.18
CA LEU A 112 -20.96 1.69 7.62
C LEU A 112 -21.68 0.56 8.35
N LEU A 113 -22.83 0.10 7.82
CA LEU A 113 -23.58 -1.00 8.43
C LEU A 113 -22.77 -2.30 8.49
N GLU A 114 -22.02 -2.63 7.43
CA GLU A 114 -21.16 -3.82 7.44
C GLU A 114 -20.07 -3.75 8.52
N GLU A 115 -19.46 -2.57 8.70
CA GLU A 115 -18.42 -2.37 9.72
C GLU A 115 -18.99 -2.47 11.15
N THR A 116 -20.22 -1.99 11.36
CA THR A 116 -20.90 -2.11 12.66
C THR A 116 -21.16 -3.56 13.08
N LEU A 117 -21.21 -4.52 12.14
CA LEU A 117 -21.36 -5.95 12.47
C LEU A 117 -20.13 -6.52 13.19
N SER A 118 -18.98 -5.86 13.06
CA SER A 118 -17.72 -6.26 13.68
C SER A 118 -17.51 -5.64 15.08
N LEU A 119 -18.41 -4.75 15.52
CA LEU A 119 -18.37 -4.16 16.85
C LEU A 119 -18.88 -5.12 17.92
N GLY A 120 -18.36 -4.97 19.14
CA GLY A 120 -18.80 -5.74 20.30
C GLY A 120 -19.99 -5.11 21.01
N GLU A 121 -20.54 -5.82 22.00
CA GLU A 121 -21.63 -5.29 22.86
C GLU A 121 -21.20 -4.04 23.66
N ASP A 122 -19.91 -3.87 23.91
CA ASP A 122 -19.36 -2.70 24.63
C ASP A 122 -19.51 -1.39 23.82
N ASP A 123 -19.68 -1.47 22.50
CA ASP A 123 -19.82 -0.32 21.59
C ASP A 123 -21.29 -0.03 21.22
N GLN A 124 -22.26 -0.49 22.01
CA GLN A 124 -23.69 -0.40 21.67
C GLN A 124 -24.15 1.03 21.31
N GLU A 125 -23.66 2.05 22.03
CA GLU A 125 -24.00 3.46 21.74
C GLU A 125 -23.50 3.88 20.35
N LEU A 126 -22.30 3.45 19.95
CA LEU A 126 -21.74 3.72 18.63
C LEU A 126 -22.52 2.96 17.55
N ILE A 127 -22.87 1.70 17.80
CA ILE A 127 -23.71 0.89 16.90
C ILE A 127 -25.04 1.61 16.65
N ASP A 128 -25.70 2.10 17.69
CA ASP A 128 -27.01 2.76 17.58
C ASP A 128 -26.91 4.04 16.73
N ILE A 129 -25.90 4.89 16.98
CA ILE A 129 -25.69 6.14 16.23
C ILE A 129 -25.32 5.84 14.77
N ALA A 130 -24.38 4.93 14.54
CA ALA A 130 -23.94 4.54 13.20
C ALA A 130 -25.10 3.96 12.39
N THR A 131 -25.89 3.07 13.01
CA THR A 131 -27.06 2.45 12.38
C THR A 131 -28.14 3.48 12.07
N SER A 132 -28.47 4.36 13.02
CA SER A 132 -29.46 5.44 12.80
C SER A 132 -29.04 6.37 11.66
N THR A 133 -27.76 6.74 11.62
CA THR A 133 -27.19 7.57 10.55
C THR A 133 -27.31 6.88 9.19
N ALA A 134 -26.93 5.60 9.11
CA ALA A 134 -27.03 4.82 7.87
C ALA A 134 -28.47 4.65 7.40
N ILE A 135 -29.41 4.38 8.31
CA ILE A 135 -30.85 4.29 8.00
C ILE A 135 -31.37 5.61 7.44
N THR A 136 -30.96 6.74 8.03
CA THR A 136 -31.34 8.08 7.57
C THR A 136 -30.86 8.30 6.13
N ALA A 137 -29.58 8.08 5.84
CA ALA A 137 -29.03 8.19 4.49
C ALA A 137 -29.75 7.31 3.46
N LYS A 138 -30.03 6.05 3.81
CA LYS A 138 -30.80 5.13 2.95
C LYS A 138 -32.23 5.60 2.72
N THR A 139 -32.86 6.17 3.73
CA THR A 139 -34.23 6.70 3.63
C THR A 139 -34.28 7.89 2.66
N GLU A 140 -33.32 8.82 2.74
CA GLU A 140 -33.25 9.95 1.82
C GLU A 140 -33.00 9.51 0.38
N TYR A 141 -32.12 8.51 0.18
CA TYR A 141 -31.93 7.87 -1.13
C TYR A 141 -33.24 7.29 -1.69
N LEU A 142 -34.01 6.57 -0.86
CA LEU A 142 -35.28 5.99 -1.29
C LEU A 142 -36.34 7.05 -1.61
N LYS A 143 -36.43 8.13 -0.83
CA LYS A 143 -37.32 9.26 -1.12
C LYS A 143 -36.98 9.90 -2.47
N PHE A 144 -35.68 10.01 -2.78
CA PHE A 144 -35.22 10.55 -4.05
C PHE A 144 -35.64 9.68 -5.23
N GLN A 145 -35.38 8.38 -5.13
CA GLN A 145 -35.76 7.42 -6.17
C GLN A 145 -37.29 7.36 -6.38
N ARG A 146 -38.08 7.63 -5.35
CA ARG A 146 -39.54 7.73 -5.44
C ARG A 146 -40.03 9.04 -6.08
N GLY A 147 -39.18 10.05 -6.17
CA GLY A 147 -39.53 11.37 -6.70
C GLY A 147 -40.22 12.28 -5.68
N ASP A 148 -40.01 12.09 -4.37
CA ASP A 148 -40.63 12.92 -3.33
C ASP A 148 -40.13 14.38 -3.32
N TYR A 149 -39.10 14.70 -4.09
CA TYR A 149 -38.50 16.04 -4.19
C TYR A 149 -38.97 16.85 -5.42
N LEU A 150 -40.00 16.37 -6.13
CA LEU A 150 -40.61 17.01 -7.31
C LEU A 150 -41.93 17.70 -7.00
#